data_AF-A0A436QV27-F1
#
_entry.id   AF-A0A436QV27-F1
#
_cell.length_a   1.000
_cell.length_b   1.000
_cell.length_c   1.000
_cell.angle_alpha   90.00
_cell.angle_beta   90.00
_cell.angle_gamma   90.00
#
_symmetry.space_group_name_H-M   'P 1'
#
loop_
_entity.id
_entity.type
_entity.pdbx_description
1 polymer ?
#
loop_
_entity_poly.entity_id
_entity_poly.type
_entity_poly.pdbx_seq_one_letter_code
_entity_poly.pdbx_strand_id
1 'polypeptide(L)' 'SVTSATFIVFQTPEEGIGIPVDLKGFAEGFAALP' A
#
# COMPACT_ATOMS: atom_id res chain seq x y z
N SER A 1 10.01 -13.53 4.64
CA SER A 1 8.86 -12.82 5.22
C SER A 1 8.11 -12.13 4.11
N VAL A 2 6.79 -12.36 3.99
CA VAL A 2 5.95 -11.56 3.09
C VAL A 2 5.78 -10.19 3.75
N THR A 3 6.12 -9.11 3.05
CA THR A 3 5.97 -7.74 3.56
C THR A 3 4.72 -7.14 2.93
N SER A 4 3.71 -6.83 3.74
CA SER A 4 2.43 -6.28 3.28
C SER A 4 2.12 -4.94 3.95
N ALA A 5 1.46 -4.04 3.24
CA ALA A 5 0.84 -2.84 3.78
C ALA A 5 -0.69 -2.89 3.65
N THR A 6 -1.38 -2.01 4.38
CA THR A 6 -2.80 -1.77 4.18
C THR A 6 -2.96 -0.44 3.46
N PHE A 7 -3.54 -0.47 2.26
CA PHE A 7 -4.01 0.73 1.58
C PHE A 7 -5.44 1.02 2.07
N ILE A 8 -5.71 2.24 2.55
CA ILE A 8 -7.01 2.60 3.09
C ILE A 8 -7.70 3.56 2.14
N VAL A 9 -8.88 3.17 1.66
CA VAL A 9 -9.75 4.03 0.85
C VAL A 9 -10.84 4.58 1.75
N PHE A 10 -10.90 5.90 1.89
CA PHE A 10 -11.98 6.59 2.62
C PHE A 10 -13.06 7.00 1.63
N GLN A 11 -14.26 6.44 1.74
CA GLN A 11 -15.43 6.98 1.04
C GLN A 11 -16.02 8.17 1.81
N THR A 12 -15.93 8.11 3.14
CA THR A 12 -16.18 9.20 4.09
C THR A 12 -15.11 9.15 5.18
N PRO A 13 -14.88 10.24 5.95
CA PRO A 13 -13.89 10.22 7.04
C PRO A 13 -14.15 9.13 8.09
N GLU A 14 -15.42 8.80 8.34
CA GLU A 14 -15.84 7.84 9.36
C GLU A 14 -15.83 6.38 8.90
N GLU A 15 -15.90 6.09 7.60
CA GLU A 15 -15.85 4.72 7.04
C GLU A 15 -14.72 4.56 6.00
N GLY A 16 -13.68 3.82 6.39
CA GLY A 16 -12.58 3.41 5.53
C GLY A 16 -12.60 1.92 5.19
N ILE A 17 -12.26 1.58 3.95
CA ILE A 17 -12.06 0.19 3.49
C ILE A 17 -10.55 -0.07 3.41
N GLY A 18 -10.07 -1.05 4.19
CA GLY A 18 -8.69 -1.51 4.16
C GLY A 18 -8.46 -2.59 3.09
N ILE A 19 -7.49 -2.38 2.22
CA ILE A 19 -7.10 -3.30 1.14
C ILE A 19 -5.66 -3.75 1.40
N PRO A 20 -5.40 -5.05 1.63
CA PRO A 20 -4.04 -5.54 1.79
C PRO A 20 -3.29 -5.50 0.46
N VAL A 21 -2.05 -5.01 0.50
CA VAL A 21 -1.15 -4.93 -0.66
C VAL A 21 0.18 -5.58 -0.32
N ASP A 22 0.66 -6.44 -1.22
CA ASP A 22 2.01 -6.97 -1.18
C ASP A 22 3.01 -5.88 -1.61
N LEU A 23 4.09 -5.72 -0.85
CA LEU A 23 5.14 -4.72 -1.11
C LEU A 23 6.35 -5.30 -1.86
N LYS A 24 6.26 -6.51 -2.39
CA LYS A 24 7.31 -7.09 -3.22
C LYS A 24 7.64 -6.15 -4.40
N GLY A 25 8.90 -5.76 -4.49
CA GLY A 25 9.42 -4.88 -5.55
C GLY A 25 9.27 -3.39 -5.29
N PHE A 26 8.62 -2.97 -4.19
CA PHE A 26 8.40 -1.54 -3.92
C PHE A 26 9.71 -0.75 -3.77
N ALA A 27 10.69 -1.30 -3.04
CA ALA A 27 11.96 -0.62 -2.81
C ALA A 27 12.76 -0.41 -4.11
N GLU A 28 12.79 -1.41 -4.98
CA GLU A 28 13.47 -1.35 -6.29
C GLU A 28 12.78 -0.35 -7.22
N GLY A 29 11.44 -0.37 -7.27
CA GLY A 29 10.66 0.59 -8.05
C GLY A 29 10.80 2.03 -7.55
N PHE A 30 10.83 2.24 -6.23
CA PHE A 30 11.03 3.57 -5.63
C PHE A 30 12.44 4.12 -5.92
N ALA A 31 13.47 3.27 -5.86
CA ALA A 31 14.84 3.67 -6.19
C ALA A 31 15.03 4.03 -7.67
N ALA A 32 14.14 3.58 -8.56
CA ALA A 32 14.18 3.84 -9.99
C ALA A 32 13.41 5.12 -10.41
N LEU A 33 12.82 5.86 -9.46
CA LEU A 33 12.15 7.13 -9.75
C LEU A 33 13.17 8.21 -10.13
N PRO A 34 12.89 9.06 -11.14
CA PRO A 34 13.78 10.14 -11.58
C PRO A 34 13.84 11.34 -10.62
#